data_AF-A0A8H6INW1-F1
#
_entry.id   AF-A0A8H6INW1-F1
#
_cell.length_a   1.000
_cell.length_b   1.000
_cell.length_c   1.000
_cell.angle_alpha   90.00
_cell.angle_beta   90.00
_cell.angle_gamma   90.00
#
_symmetry.space_group_name_H-M   'P 1'
#
loop_
_entity.id
_entity.type
_entity.pdbx_description
1 polymer ?
#
loop_
_entity_poly.entity_id
_entity_poly.type
_entity_poly.pdbx_seq_one_letter_code
_entity_poly.pdbx_strand_id
1 'polypeptide(L)'
;MLGRRRNPACHRRTAANFAANDLSDAALGGPIALEDGLFVDGYGRALSLHGLNIPGASKLPTSPNGLSYLTEGFFEHWTVTFVGRPFPLEDALLYFCRL
;
A
#
# COMPACT_ATOMS: atom_id res chain seq x y z
N MET A 1 -12.83 20.11 20.13
CA MET A 1 -12.99 18.68 20.47
C MET A 1 -14.07 18.08 19.56
N LEU A 2 -13.69 17.45 18.44
CA LEU A 2 -14.60 16.57 17.69
C LEU A 2 -14.11 15.14 17.89
N GLY A 3 -14.87 14.35 18.64
CA GLY A 3 -14.61 12.94 18.88
C GLY A 3 -14.74 12.15 17.59
N ARG A 4 -13.63 11.56 17.13
CA ARG A 4 -13.64 10.56 16.05
C ARG A 4 -14.43 9.35 16.54
N ARG A 5 -15.61 9.11 15.98
CA ARG A 5 -16.39 7.89 16.22
C ARG A 5 -15.55 6.70 15.73
N ARG A 6 -15.09 5.86 16.66
CA ARG A 6 -14.48 4.57 16.33
C ARG A 6 -15.59 3.70 15.71
N ASN A 7 -15.41 3.27 14.48
CA ASN A 7 -16.31 2.35 13.81
C ASN A 7 -16.06 0.93 14.36
N PRO A 8 -17.03 0.24 14.98
CA PRO A 8 -16.81 -1.04 15.66
C PRO A 8 -16.70 -2.27 14.75
N ALA A 9 -16.66 -2.09 13.41
CA ALA A 9 -16.72 -3.18 12.46
C ALA A 9 -15.41 -4.00 12.28
N CYS A 10 -14.29 -3.60 12.90
CA CYS A 10 -13.07 -4.41 12.90
C CYS A 10 -13.15 -5.52 13.96
N HIS A 11 -14.14 -6.40 13.85
CA HIS A 11 -14.22 -7.59 14.71
C HIS A 11 -13.35 -8.69 14.12
N ARG A 12 -12.19 -8.86 14.76
CA ARG A 12 -11.41 -10.10 14.93
C ARG A 12 -11.56 -11.11 13.79
N ARG A 13 -11.07 -10.77 12.59
CA ARG A 13 -10.57 -11.81 11.68
C ARG A 13 -9.34 -12.41 12.36
N THR A 14 -9.34 -13.72 12.56
CA THR A 14 -8.16 -14.50 12.93
C THR A 14 -6.99 -14.07 12.06
N ALA A 15 -5.78 -14.08 12.62
CA ALA A 15 -4.51 -13.70 11.98
C ALA A 15 -4.14 -14.62 10.80
N ALA A 16 -5.03 -14.77 9.82
CA ALA A 16 -4.62 -15.05 8.46
C ALA A 16 -3.70 -13.89 8.09
N ASN A 17 -2.45 -14.24 7.79
CA ASN A 17 -1.40 -13.30 7.40
C ASN A 17 -2.00 -12.18 6.55
N PHE A 18 -1.97 -10.93 7.03
CA PHE A 18 -2.34 -9.74 6.27
C PHE A 18 -1.29 -9.44 5.17
N ALA A 19 -0.74 -10.48 4.56
CA ALA A 19 0.20 -10.37 3.47
C ALA A 19 -0.59 -10.08 2.20
N ALA A 20 -0.03 -9.20 1.37
CA ALA A 20 -0.50 -9.06 -0.01
C ALA A 20 -0.39 -10.42 -0.71
N ASN A 21 -1.30 -10.70 -1.65
CA ASN A 21 -1.16 -11.88 -2.51
C ASN A 21 0.15 -11.79 -3.28
N ASP A 22 0.87 -12.91 -3.35
CA ASP A 22 2.08 -13.03 -4.16
C ASP A 22 1.71 -12.99 -5.65
N LEU A 23 2.17 -11.95 -6.35
CA LEU A 23 1.97 -11.72 -7.78
C LEU A 23 3.26 -11.97 -8.58
N SER A 24 4.23 -12.69 -8.01
CA SER A 24 5.45 -13.07 -8.72
C SER A 24 5.19 -14.10 -9.81
N ASP A 25 6.08 -14.16 -10.81
CA ASP A 25 6.02 -15.17 -11.87
C ASP A 25 6.02 -16.60 -11.30
N ALA A 26 6.69 -16.84 -10.17
CA ALA A 26 6.71 -18.13 -9.50
C ALA A 26 5.34 -18.53 -8.95
N ALA A 27 4.54 -17.58 -8.44
CA ALA A 27 3.20 -17.82 -7.92
C ALA A 27 2.12 -17.86 -9.01
N LEU A 28 2.35 -17.12 -10.10
CA LEU A 28 1.41 -16.94 -11.21
C LEU A 28 1.68 -17.88 -12.40
N GLY A 29 2.84 -18.51 -12.48
CA GLY A 29 3.22 -19.37 -13.61
C GLY A 29 3.61 -18.58 -14.88
N GLY A 30 3.82 -17.27 -14.76
CA GLY A 30 4.13 -16.36 -15.88
C GLY A 30 3.49 -14.98 -15.72
N PRO A 31 3.59 -14.11 -16.75
CA PRO A 31 3.00 -12.78 -16.73
C PRO A 31 1.47 -12.84 -16.71
N ILE A 32 0.84 -11.79 -16.16
CA ILE A 32 -0.61 -11.61 -16.22
C ILE A 32 -1.00 -11.27 -17.67
N ALA A 33 -1.85 -12.09 -18.26
CA ALA A 33 -2.39 -11.93 -19.60
C ALA A 33 -3.83 -11.42 -19.56
N LEU A 34 -4.36 -11.06 -20.74
CA LEU A 34 -5.77 -10.70 -20.92
C LEU A 34 -6.42 -11.73 -21.86
N GLU A 35 -7.48 -12.38 -21.38
CA GLU A 35 -8.23 -13.39 -22.12
C GLU A 35 -9.73 -13.15 -21.86
N ASP A 36 -10.53 -13.02 -22.92
CA ASP A 36 -11.98 -12.77 -22.85
C ASP A 36 -12.39 -11.63 -21.90
N GLY A 37 -11.58 -10.58 -21.81
CA GLY A 37 -11.83 -9.43 -20.94
C GLY A 37 -11.51 -9.65 -19.45
N LEU A 38 -10.92 -10.80 -19.10
CA LEU A 38 -10.45 -11.14 -17.77
C LEU A 38 -8.92 -11.03 -17.72
N PHE A 39 -8.39 -10.71 -16.54
CA PHE A 39 -6.98 -10.94 -16.25
C PHE A 39 -6.79 -12.42 -15.94
N VAL A 40 -5.76 -13.04 -16.53
CA VAL A 40 -5.49 -14.47 -16.38
C VAL A 40 -4.01 -14.69 -16.10
N ASP A 41 -3.68 -15.68 -15.28
CA ASP A 41 -2.28 -16.06 -15.02
C ASP A 41 -1.79 -17.22 -15.90
N GLY A 42 -0.53 -17.64 -15.73
CA GLY A 42 0.08 -18.72 -16.51
C GLY A 42 -0.53 -20.10 -16.28
N TYR A 43 -1.41 -20.26 -15.29
CA TYR A 43 -2.16 -21.49 -15.02
C TYR A 43 -3.60 -21.44 -15.53
N GLY A 44 -4.02 -20.35 -16.18
CA GLY A 44 -5.39 -20.17 -16.66
C GLY A 44 -6.39 -19.75 -15.58
N ARG A 45 -5.93 -19.28 -14.42
CA ARG A 45 -6.82 -18.79 -13.35
C ARG A 45 -7.22 -17.34 -13.62
N ALA A 46 -8.51 -17.04 -13.56
CA ALA A 46 -9.00 -15.66 -13.61
C ALA A 46 -8.59 -14.89 -12.34
N LEU A 47 -7.97 -13.72 -12.52
CA LEU A 47 -7.47 -12.86 -11.45
C LEU A 47 -8.41 -11.67 -11.23
N SER A 48 -8.82 -11.47 -9.97
CA SER A 48 -9.49 -10.23 -9.53
C SER A 48 -8.48 -9.38 -8.76
N LEU A 49 -8.01 -8.30 -9.40
CA LEU A 49 -7.05 -7.37 -8.81
C LEU A 49 -7.78 -6.39 -7.88
N HIS A 50 -7.90 -6.77 -6.61
CA HIS A 50 -8.51 -5.94 -5.58
C HIS A 50 -7.43 -5.40 -4.63
N GLY A 51 -7.38 -4.08 -4.49
CA GLY A 51 -6.38 -3.41 -3.68
C GLY A 51 -6.78 -1.98 -3.36
N LEU A 52 -5.86 -1.25 -2.74
CA LEU A 52 -6.06 0.17 -2.42
C LEU A 52 -4.98 1.01 -3.09
N ASN A 53 -5.34 2.24 -3.42
CA ASN A 53 -4.38 3.23 -3.89
C ASN A 53 -3.70 3.92 -2.71
N ILE A 54 -2.39 4.12 -2.82
CA ILE A 54 -1.58 4.82 -1.85
C ILE A 54 -1.40 6.28 -2.32
N PRO A 55 -1.67 7.29 -1.47
CA PRO A 55 -1.60 8.69 -1.89
C PRO A 55 -0.17 9.15 -2.16
N GLY A 56 -0.05 10.18 -3.00
CA GLY A 56 1.22 10.78 -3.40
C GLY A 56 2.05 11.39 -2.26
N ALA A 57 1.46 11.59 -1.07
CA ALA A 57 2.19 11.96 0.15
C ALA A 57 3.31 10.97 0.50
N SER A 58 3.24 9.73 0.02
CA SER A 58 4.30 8.71 0.13
C SER A 58 5.57 9.05 -0.65
N LYS A 59 5.47 9.97 -1.62
CA LYS A 59 6.60 10.46 -2.41
C LYS A 59 7.30 11.66 -1.78
N LEU A 60 6.79 12.14 -0.65
CA LEU A 60 7.46 13.18 0.14
C LEU A 60 8.23 12.51 1.27
N PRO A 61 9.48 12.91 1.52
CA PRO A 61 10.23 12.35 2.62
C PRO A 61 9.60 12.74 3.96
N THR A 62 9.75 11.83 4.91
CA THR A 62 9.40 12.03 6.32
C THR A 62 10.45 12.90 7.01
N SER A 63 11.73 12.66 6.72
CA SER A 63 12.85 13.44 7.21
C SER A 63 14.02 13.34 6.24
N PRO A 64 14.78 14.44 5.99
CA PRO A 64 14.44 15.82 6.32
C PRO A 64 13.20 16.30 5.53
N ASN A 65 12.71 17.50 5.82
CA ASN A 65 11.54 18.05 5.13
C ASN A 65 11.87 18.36 3.66
N GLY A 66 11.43 17.50 2.73
CA GLY A 66 11.75 17.61 1.30
C GLY A 66 10.78 18.45 0.47
N LEU A 67 10.14 19.46 1.08
CA LEU A 67 9.31 20.40 0.33
C LEU A 67 10.21 21.27 -0.54
N SER A 68 9.91 21.35 -1.84
CA SER A 68 10.77 22.01 -2.83
C SER A 68 10.94 23.52 -2.63
N TYR A 69 10.09 24.16 -1.83
CA TYR A 69 10.24 25.57 -1.46
C TYR A 69 11.26 25.80 -0.34
N LEU A 70 11.72 24.74 0.33
CA LEU A 70 12.76 24.79 1.34
C LEU A 70 14.11 24.51 0.66
N THR A 71 15.05 25.43 0.82
CA THR A 71 16.42 25.28 0.31
C THR A 71 17.32 24.51 1.27
N GLU A 72 17.02 24.57 2.57
CA GLU A 72 17.76 23.86 3.62
C GLU A 72 17.56 22.35 3.50
N GLY A 73 18.66 21.59 3.41
CA GLY A 73 18.62 20.13 3.31
C GLY A 73 18.08 19.57 1.98
N PHE A 74 17.77 20.41 0.99
CA PHE A 74 17.18 19.95 -0.28
C PHE A 74 18.10 19.00 -1.07
N PHE A 75 19.40 19.23 -1.07
CA PHE A 75 20.40 18.38 -1.74
C PHE A 75 20.90 17.23 -0.87
N GLU A 76 20.42 17.12 0.36
CA GLU A 76 20.85 16.12 1.35
C GLU A 76 20.13 14.78 1.13
N HIS A 77 20.51 14.06 0.08
CA HIS A 77 19.81 12.84 -0.34
C HIS A 77 20.23 11.58 0.42
N TRP A 78 21.26 11.63 1.27
CA TRP A 78 21.83 10.45 1.92
C TRP A 78 21.18 10.11 3.27
N THR A 79 20.53 11.07 3.93
CA THR A 79 19.80 10.87 5.20
C THR A 79 18.28 10.76 5.02
N VAL A 80 17.80 10.78 3.77
CA VAL A 80 16.37 10.83 3.47
C VAL A 80 15.66 9.53 3.85
N THR A 81 14.50 9.66 4.50
CA THR A 81 13.62 8.53 4.80
C THR A 81 12.19 8.83 4.40
N PHE A 82 11.49 7.81 3.89
CA PHE A 82 10.07 7.84 3.54
C PHE A 82 9.22 6.99 4.50
N VAL A 83 9.86 6.40 5.52
CA VAL A 83 9.20 5.53 6.50
C VAL A 83 8.14 6.34 7.24
N GLY A 84 6.95 5.75 7.41
CA GLY A 84 5.82 6.40 8.09
C GLY A 84 4.95 7.29 7.20
N ARG A 85 5.26 7.36 5.89
CA ARG A 85 4.35 7.90 4.87
C ARG A 85 3.71 6.74 4.08
N PRO A 86 2.47 6.89 3.58
CA PRO A 86 1.58 8.04 3.79
C PRO A 86 0.97 8.08 5.20
N PHE A 87 1.09 6.99 5.95
CA PHE A 87 0.70 6.83 7.33
C PHE A 87 1.71 5.89 8.03
N PRO A 88 1.80 5.92 9.36
CA PRO A 88 2.61 4.98 10.13
C PRO A 88 2.19 3.53 9.92
N LEU A 89 3.11 2.58 10.04
CA LEU A 89 2.83 1.16 9.80
C LEU A 89 1.73 0.63 10.73
N GLU A 90 1.71 1.10 11.98
CA GLU A 90 0.69 0.80 12.98
C GLU A 90 -0.73 1.21 12.55
N ASP A 91 -0.85 2.25 11.71
CA ASP A 91 -2.13 2.73 11.20
C ASP A 91 -2.56 2.01 9.92
N ALA A 92 -1.70 1.19 9.31
CA ALA A 92 -1.96 0.54 8.02
C ALA A 92 -3.24 -0.30 8.03
N LEU A 93 -3.53 -0.97 9.16
CA LEU A 93 -4.72 -1.78 9.32
C LEU A 93 -6.01 -0.98 9.11
N LEU A 94 -6.05 0.32 9.49
CA LEU A 94 -7.21 1.19 9.30
C LEU A 94 -7.59 1.34 7.81
N TYR A 95 -6.60 1.27 6.93
CA TYR A 95 -6.78 1.40 5.49
C TYR A 95 -7.18 0.05 4.87
N PHE A 96 -6.59 -1.06 5.35
CA PHE A 96 -6.91 -2.41 4.90
C PHE A 96 -8.28 -2.93 5.35
N CYS A 97 -8.86 -2.40 6.45
CA CYS A 97 -10.19 -2.81 6.92
C CYS A 97 -11.32 -2.62 5.90
N ARG A 98 -11.07 -1.89 4.80
CA ARG A 98 -12.05 -1.61 3.75
C ARG A 98 -11.90 -2.53 2.52
N LEU A 99 -10.90 -3.42 2.51
CA LEU A 99 -10.70 -4.44 1.47
C LEU A 99 -11.35 -5.78 1.86
#